data_AF-A0A2E3K875-F1
#
_entry.id   AF-A0A2E3K875-F1
#
_cell.length_a   1.000
_cell.length_b   1.000
_cell.length_c   1.000
_cell.angle_alpha   90.00
_cell.angle_beta   90.00
_cell.angle_gamma   90.00
#
_symmetry.space_group_name_H-M   'P 1'
#
loop_
_entity.id
_entity.type
_entity.pdbx_description
1 polymer ?
#
loop_
_entity_poly.entity_id
_entity_poly.type
_entity_poly.pdbx_seq_one_letter_code
_entity_poly.pdbx_strand_id
1 'polypeptide(L)' 'MTNDKRVRTDNDALFNSLVEASGVEISENEKKDLRKAYSALMSLAERARPKTKERPWEIRMAPYYTPKFLNQNTKK' A
#
# COMPACT_ATOMS: atom_id res chain seq x y z
N MET A 1 19.67 -4.94 -21.84
CA MET A 1 19.14 -3.69 -21.24
C MET A 1 17.87 -3.27 -21.98
N THR A 2 16.70 -3.83 -21.63
CA THR A 2 15.43 -3.53 -22.34
C THR A 2 14.16 -3.67 -21.48
N ASN A 3 14.21 -4.29 -20.29
CA ASN A 3 13.02 -4.50 -19.45
C ASN A 3 12.56 -3.27 -18.67
N ASP A 4 13.43 -2.28 -18.49
CA ASP A 4 13.19 -1.14 -17.60
C ASP A 4 12.16 -0.13 -18.17
N LYS A 5 12.04 -0.07 -19.51
CA LYS A 5 11.07 0.83 -20.16
C LYS A 5 9.63 0.33 -20.04
N ARG A 6 9.39 -0.99 -20.13
CA ARG A 6 8.04 -1.58 -20.06
C ARG A 6 7.42 -1.44 -18.66
N VAL A 7 8.21 -1.73 -17.62
CA VAL A 7 7.81 -1.58 -16.20
C VAL A 7 7.47 -0.13 -15.85
N ARG A 8 8.16 0.84 -16.46
CA ARG A 8 7.88 2.28 -16.24
C ARG A 8 6.56 2.72 -16.87
N THR A 9 6.27 2.32 -18.10
CA THR A 9 5.02 2.70 -18.79
C THR A 9 3.78 2.14 -18.10
N ASP A 10 3.84 0.90 -17.59
CA ASP A 10 2.69 0.30 -16.88
C ASP A 10 2.39 1.04 -15.57
N ASN A 11 3.43 1.57 -14.90
CA ASN A 11 3.28 2.34 -13.67
C ASN A 11 2.70 3.75 -13.85
N ASP A 12 2.82 4.34 -15.05
CA ASP A 12 2.22 5.65 -15.34
C ASP A 12 0.72 5.50 -15.58
N ALA A 13 0.31 4.50 -16.36
CA ALA A 13 -1.10 4.20 -16.58
C ALA A 13 -1.83 3.86 -15.27
N LEU A 14 -1.19 3.06 -14.42
CA LEU A 14 -1.74 2.68 -13.12
C LEU A 14 -1.85 3.87 -12.15
N PHE A 15 -0.87 4.78 -12.18
CA PHE A 15 -0.93 6.00 -11.36
C PHE A 15 -2.09 6.91 -11.80
N ASN A 16 -2.26 7.11 -13.10
CA ASN A 16 -3.34 7.94 -13.62
C ASN A 16 -4.73 7.36 -13.30
N SER A 17 -4.89 6.03 -13.41
CA SER A 17 -6.17 5.39 -13.06
C SER A 17 -6.47 5.47 -11.55
N LEU A 18 -5.46 5.42 -10.68
CA LEU A 18 -5.63 5.62 -9.25
C LEU A 18 -6.05 7.05 -8.91
N VAL A 19 -5.43 8.04 -9.57
CA VAL A 19 -5.80 9.45 -9.41
C VAL A 19 -7.25 9.66 -9.85
N GLU A 20 -7.64 9.12 -10.99
CA GLU A 20 -9.02 9.20 -11.49
C GLU A 20 -10.02 8.50 -10.55
N ALA A 21 -9.70 7.28 -10.08
CA ALA A 21 -10.55 6.53 -9.16
C ALA A 21 -10.68 7.18 -7.77
N SER A 22 -9.71 8.02 -7.37
CA SER A 22 -9.79 8.75 -6.10
C SER A 22 -10.88 9.83 -6.10
N GLY A 23 -11.29 10.31 -7.27
CA GLY A 23 -12.30 11.36 -7.41
C GLY A 23 -11.90 12.71 -6.80
N VAL A 24 -10.62 12.92 -6.49
CA VAL A 24 -10.11 14.16 -5.92
C VAL A 24 -9.66 15.10 -7.04
N GLU A 25 -10.09 16.35 -6.98
CA GLU A 25 -9.58 17.40 -7.86
C GLU A 25 -8.14 17.76 -7.43
N ILE A 26 -7.19 17.53 -8.33
CA ILE A 26 -5.77 17.70 -8.08
C ILE A 26 -5.20 18.62 -9.14
N SER A 27 -4.44 19.64 -8.73
CA SER A 27 -3.73 20.51 -9.68
C SER A 27 -2.56 19.78 -10.37
N GLU A 28 -2.15 20.24 -11.55
CA GLU A 28 -1.03 19.62 -12.28
C GLU A 28 0.30 19.65 -11.49
N ASN A 29 0.51 20.67 -10.66
CA ASN A 29 1.68 20.76 -9.78
C ASN A 29 1.63 19.68 -8.69
N GLU A 30 0.49 19.51 -8.03
CA GLU A 30 0.31 18.47 -7.01
C GLU A 30 0.39 17.06 -7.61
N LYS A 31 -0.13 16.87 -8.83
CA LYS A 31 -0.03 15.61 -9.55
C LYS A 31 1.42 15.19 -9.78
N LYS A 32 2.30 16.15 -10.08
CA LYS A 32 3.74 15.91 -10.25
C LYS A 32 4.41 15.50 -8.94
N ASP A 33 4.06 16.15 -7.84
CA ASP A 33 4.59 15.80 -6.51
C ASP A 33 4.07 14.44 -6.03
N LEU A 34 2.79 14.15 -6.25
CA LEU A 34 2.18 12.85 -6.00
C LEU A 34 2.84 11.75 -6.83
N ARG A 35 3.21 12.02 -8.07
CA ARG A 35 3.94 11.06 -8.91
C ARG A 35 5.30 10.71 -8.30
N LYS A 36 6.01 11.70 -7.76
CA LYS A 36 7.30 11.50 -7.09
C LYS A 36 7.14 10.73 -5.77
N ALA A 37 6.11 11.03 -4.99
CA ALA A 37 5.80 10.29 -3.77
C ALA A 37 5.42 8.84 -4.06
N TYR A 38 4.58 8.62 -5.09
CA TYR A 38 4.17 7.29 -5.53
C TYR A 38 5.36 6.42 -5.92
N SER A 39 6.32 6.95 -6.70
CA SER A 39 7.49 6.17 -7.10
C SER A 39 8.37 5.77 -5.91
N ALA A 40 8.59 6.69 -4.96
CA ALA A 40 9.32 6.40 -3.73
C ALA A 40 8.63 5.31 -2.89
N LEU A 41 7.31 5.36 -2.77
CA LEU A 41 6.52 4.35 -2.06
C LEU A 41 6.53 2.99 -2.76
N MET A 42 6.45 2.96 -4.09
CA MET A 42 6.56 1.71 -4.85
C MET A 42 7.92 1.05 -4.66
N SER A 43 9.02 1.82 -4.73
CA SER A 43 10.36 1.29 -4.46
C SER A 43 10.51 0.80 -3.02
N LEU A 44 9.91 1.50 -2.04
CA LEU A 44 9.89 1.04 -0.65
C LEU A 44 9.07 -0.26 -0.52
N ALA A 45 7.92 -0.34 -1.17
CA ALA A 45 7.06 -1.52 -1.14
C ALA A 45 7.75 -2.73 -1.77
N GLU A 46 8.46 -2.57 -2.88
CA GLU A 46 9.27 -3.63 -3.48
C GLU A 46 10.34 -4.16 -2.53
N ARG A 47 10.98 -3.27 -1.75
CA ARG A 47 11.96 -3.66 -0.74
C ARG A 47 11.33 -4.33 0.47
N ALA A 48 10.14 -3.89 0.87
CA ALA A 48 9.43 -4.41 2.04
C ALA A 48 8.67 -5.71 1.75
N ARG A 49 8.33 -5.98 0.48
CA ARG A 49 7.64 -7.22 0.08
C ARG A 49 8.53 -8.42 0.39
N PRO A 50 7.96 -9.48 1.02
CA PRO A 50 8.68 -10.73 1.18
C PRO A 50 9.12 -11.24 -0.19
N LYS A 51 10.38 -11.65 -0.33
CA LYS A 51 10.89 -12.26 -1.57
C LYS A 51 10.31 -13.66 -1.82
N THR A 52 9.81 -14.29 -0.76
CA THR A 52 9.08 -15.56 -0.83
C THR A 52 7.62 -15.32 -1.18
N LYS A 53 7.09 -16.09 -2.14
CA LYS A 53 5.68 -16.01 -2.58
C LYS A 53 4.68 -16.33 -1.47
N GLU A 54 5.12 -17.06 -0.44
CA GLU A 54 4.29 -17.48 0.67
C GLU A 54 4.58 -16.58 1.87
N ARG A 55 3.60 -15.74 2.20
CA ARG A 55 3.56 -15.09 3.51
C ARG A 55 3.14 -16.17 4.50
N PRO A 56 3.92 -16.44 5.57
CA PRO A 56 3.51 -17.37 6.60
C PRO A 56 2.16 -16.91 7.17
N TRP A 57 1.17 -17.80 7.18
CA TRP A 57 -0.17 -17.56 7.73
C TRP A 57 -0.14 -17.23 9.23
N GLU A 58 0.99 -17.52 9.88
CA GLU A 58 1.30 -17.20 11.27
C GLU A 58 1.56 -15.70 11.51
N ILE A 59 1.91 -14.93 10.45
CA ILE A 59 2.14 -13.50 10.57
C ILE A 59 0.79 -12.78 10.68
N ARG A 60 0.40 -12.45 11.91
CA ARG A 60 -0.78 -11.63 12.21
C ARG A 60 -0.59 -10.20 11.69
N MET A 61 -1.64 -9.62 11.11
CA MET A 61 -1.66 -8.19 10.78
C MET A 61 -1.74 -7.38 12.08
N ALA A 62 -0.78 -6.48 12.30
CA ALA A 62 -0.82 -5.56 13.42
C ALA A 62 -1.66 -4.32 13.06
N PRO A 63 -2.40 -3.72 14.01
CA PRO A 63 -2.69 -4.22 15.36
C PRO A 63 -3.75 -5.32 15.34
N TYR A 64 -3.52 -6.40 16.09
CA TYR A 64 -4.48 -7.49 16.23
C TYR A 64 -5.59 -7.07 17.20
N TYR A 65 -6.85 -7.23 16.79
CA TYR A 65 -7.98 -6.98 17.66
C TYR A 65 -7.89 -7.91 18.88
N THR A 66 -7.73 -7.34 20.06
CA THR A 66 -7.79 -8.08 21.33
C THR A 66 -9.11 -7.71 21.98
N PRO A 67 -10.11 -8.62 22.04
CA PRO A 67 -11.37 -8.32 22.71
C PRO A 67 -11.06 -7.99 24.17
N LYS A 68 -11.54 -6.83 24.64
CA LYS A 68 -11.48 -6.49 26.05
C LYS A 68 -12.52 -7.39 26.74
N PHE A 69 -12.08 -8.46 27.39
CA PHE A 69 -12.98 -9.26 28.23
C PHE A 69 -13.56 -8.32 29.29
N LEU A 70 -14.86 -8.11 29.24
CA LEU A 70 -15.59 -7.47 30.32
C LEU A 70 -15.48 -8.44 31.50
N ASN A 71 -14.62 -8.11 32.48
CA ASN A 71 -14.61 -8.79 33.77
C ASN A 71 -15.96 -8.55 34.43
N GLN A 72 -16.97 -9.33 34.01
CA GLN A 72 -18.17 -9.52 34.80
C GLN A 72 -17.71 -10.36 35.98
N ASN A 73 -17.28 -9.67 37.03
CA ASN A 73 -17.27 -10.21 38.37
C ASN A 73 -18.66 -10.81 38.59
N THR A 74 -18.77 -12.12 38.38
CA THR A 74 -19.88 -12.95 38.80
C THR A 74 -19.88 -12.91 40.31
N LYS A 75 -20.48 -11.85 40.87
CA LYS A 75 -20.83 -11.78 42.27
C LYS A 75 -21.76 -12.96 42.55
N LYS A 76 -21.22 -13.99 43.19
CA LYS A 76 -21.97 -14.96 43.98
C LYS A 76 -21.91 -14.53 45.44
#